data_AF-A0A2G1NXH1-F1
#
_entry.id   AF-A0A2G1NXH1-F1
#
_cell.length_a   1.000
_cell.length_b   1.000
_cell.length_c   1.000
_cell.angle_alpha   90.00
_cell.angle_beta   90.00
_cell.angle_gamma   90.00
#
_symmetry.space_group_name_H-M   'P 1'
#
loop_
_entity.id
_entity.type
_entity.pdbx_description
1 polymer ?
#
loop_
_entity_poly.entity_id
_entity_poly.type
_entity_poly.pdbx_seq_one_letter_code
_entity_poly.pdbx_strand_id
1 'polypeptide(L)'
;MILIFAFDFPPKIGGIHTYSYEIAKHFSEHEKIVVLTPHATGDDEIDQKLNYKIISYLLIISVFICFSIDYGINFLVRVCGVDILHPK
;
A
#
# COMPACT_ATOMS: atom_id res chain seq x y z
N MET A 1 -3.97 -10.81 8.38
CA MET A 1 -2.99 -9.71 8.10
C MET A 1 -2.89 -9.56 6.60
N ILE A 2 -3.19 -8.38 6.07
CA ILE A 2 -3.31 -8.13 4.62
C ILE A 2 -2.33 -7.00 4.23
N LEU A 3 -1.65 -7.17 3.10
CA LEU A 3 -0.73 -6.19 2.52
C LEU A 3 -1.38 -5.60 1.27
N ILE A 4 -1.62 -4.30 1.30
CA ILE A 4 -2.20 -3.55 0.18
C ILE A 4 -1.08 -2.80 -0.52
N PHE A 5 -0.90 -3.08 -1.80
CA PHE A 5 -0.03 -2.28 -2.67
C PHE A 5 -0.86 -1.16 -3.28
N ALA A 6 -0.62 0.07 -2.86
CA ALA A 6 -1.32 1.24 -3.38
C ALA A 6 -0.29 2.23 -3.93
N PHE A 7 -0.14 2.29 -5.25
CA PHE A 7 0.70 3.31 -5.90
C PHE A 7 0.09 4.70 -5.81
N ASP A 8 -1.24 4.74 -5.83
CA ASP A 8 -2.07 5.93 -5.68
C ASP A 8 -2.73 5.88 -4.31
N PHE A 9 -2.09 6.52 -3.32
CA PHE A 9 -2.56 6.63 -1.94
C PHE A 9 -2.44 8.08 -1.45
N PRO A 10 -3.32 8.56 -0.53
CA PRO A 10 -3.18 9.89 0.06
C PRO A 10 -1.77 10.12 0.60
N PRO A 11 -1.23 11.36 0.53
CA PRO A 11 -1.90 12.66 0.55
C PRO A 11 -2.34 13.23 -0.80
N LYS A 12 -1.94 12.63 -1.92
CA LYS A 12 -2.35 13.11 -3.24
C LYS A 12 -3.88 12.98 -3.39
N ILE A 13 -4.49 14.04 -3.93
CA ILE A 13 -5.94 14.10 -4.13
C ILE A 13 -6.29 13.49 -5.49
N GLY A 14 -7.14 12.47 -5.50
CA GLY A 14 -7.67 11.87 -6.72
C GLY A 14 -8.61 10.69 -6.43
N GLY A 15 -9.50 10.36 -7.37
CA GLY A 15 -10.50 9.31 -7.16
C GLY A 15 -9.89 7.93 -6.81
N ILE A 16 -8.80 7.57 -7.49
CA ILE A 16 -8.06 6.32 -7.22
C ILE A 16 -7.42 6.34 -5.82
N HIS A 17 -6.89 7.50 -5.41
CA HIS A 17 -6.26 7.67 -4.10
C HIS A 17 -7.29 7.50 -2.98
N THR A 18 -8.46 8.14 -3.12
CA THR A 18 -9.58 7.98 -2.18
C THR A 18 -10.09 6.54 -2.14
N TYR A 19 -10.19 5.88 -3.29
CA TYR A 19 -10.63 4.48 -3.36
C TYR A 19 -9.69 3.54 -2.59
N SER A 20 -8.38 3.63 -2.84
CA SER A 20 -7.37 2.84 -2.13
C SER A 20 -7.40 3.09 -0.61
N TYR A 21 -7.62 4.34 -0.21
CA TYR A 21 -7.77 4.73 1.19
C TYR A 21 -9.00 4.11 1.86
N GLU A 22 -10.17 4.21 1.25
CA GLU A 22 -11.42 3.66 1.81
C GLU A 22 -11.37 2.13 1.85
N ILE A 23 -10.72 1.47 0.89
CA ILE A 23 -10.44 0.03 0.95
C ILE A 23 -9.59 -0.30 2.18
N ALA A 24 -8.43 0.34 2.31
CA ALA A 24 -7.51 0.07 3.42
C ALA A 24 -8.18 0.30 4.78
N LYS A 25 -8.98 1.38 4.88
CA LYS A 25 -9.76 1.70 6.06
C LYS A 25 -10.83 0.64 6.35
N HIS A 26 -11.63 0.25 5.37
CA HIS A 26 -12.69 -0.74 5.57
C HIS A 26 -12.12 -2.10 6.00
N PHE A 27 -11.06 -2.56 5.36
CA PHE A 27 -10.41 -3.82 5.77
C PHE A 27 -9.72 -3.70 7.13
N SER A 28 -9.26 -2.52 7.53
CA SER A 28 -8.62 -2.33 8.84
C SER A 28 -9.58 -2.51 10.03
N GLU A 29 -10.90 -2.45 9.79
CA GLU A 29 -11.92 -2.73 10.81
C GLU A 29 -12.00 -4.22 11.18
N HIS A 30 -11.52 -5.10 10.30
CA HIS A 30 -11.65 -6.55 10.45
C HIS A 30 -10.30 -7.28 10.45
N GLU A 31 -9.27 -6.70 9.84
CA GLU A 31 -7.97 -7.33 9.62
C GLU A 31 -6.82 -6.38 9.91
N LYS A 32 -5.65 -6.95 10.26
CA LYS A 32 -4.42 -6.15 10.39
C LYS A 32 -3.92 -5.75 9.01
N ILE A 33 -4.01 -4.46 8.68
CA ILE A 33 -3.62 -3.93 7.38
C ILE A 33 -2.22 -3.31 7.43
N VAL A 34 -1.45 -3.56 6.38
CA VAL A 34 -0.24 -2.83 6.04
C VAL A 34 -0.38 -2.28 4.63
N VAL A 35 -0.25 -0.98 4.45
CA VAL A 35 -0.25 -0.34 3.12
C VAL A 35 1.19 -0.06 2.71
N LEU A 36 1.54 -0.51 1.51
CA LEU A 36 2.81 -0.22 0.88
C LEU A 36 2.57 0.79 -0.24
N THR A 37 3.08 2.02 -0.08
CA THR A 37 2.86 3.14 -0.99
C THR A 37 4.18 3.86 -1.31
N PRO A 38 4.37 4.42 -2.51
CA PRO A 38 5.51 5.31 -2.74
C PRO A 38 5.43 6.52 -1.82
N HIS A 39 6.58 6.97 -1.33
CA HIS A 39 6.64 8.16 -0.49
C HIS A 39 6.18 9.39 -1.26
N ALA A 40 5.29 10.17 -0.66
CA ALA A 40 4.86 11.48 -1.15
C ALA A 40 5.03 12.56 -0.07
N THR A 41 5.18 13.80 -0.52
CA THR A 41 5.26 14.95 0.39
C THR A 41 3.93 15.12 1.12
N GLY A 42 3.94 15.01 2.45
CA GLY A 42 2.75 15.14 3.30
C GLY A 42 2.23 13.82 3.90
N ASP A 43 2.89 12.68 3.64
CA ASP A 43 2.51 11.37 4.21
C ASP A 43 2.47 11.39 5.75
N ASP A 44 3.45 12.04 6.37
CA ASP A 44 3.67 12.01 7.83
C ASP A 44 2.46 12.52 8.64
N GLU A 45 1.67 13.44 8.08
CA GLU A 45 0.48 14.01 8.75
C GLU A 45 -0.75 13.10 8.67
N ILE A 46 -0.80 12.23 7.67
CA ILE A 46 -1.89 11.28 7.44
C ILE A 46 -1.63 10.00 8.21
N ASP A 47 -0.38 9.52 8.21
CA ASP A 47 0.03 8.28 8.87
C ASP A 47 -0.28 8.27 10.37
N GLN A 48 -0.17 9.42 11.04
CA GLN A 48 -0.45 9.54 12.48
C GLN A 48 -1.93 9.38 12.85
N LYS A 49 -2.85 9.52 11.89
CA LYS A 49 -4.30 9.47 12.15
C LYS A 49 -4.93 8.11 11.84
N LEU A 50 -4.15 7.14 11.36
CA LEU A 50 -4.67 5.89 10.84
C LEU A 50 -4.41 4.72 11.79
N ASN A 51 -5.37 3.78 11.82
CA ASN A 51 -5.33 2.60 12.67
C ASN A 51 -4.56 1.42 12.03
N TYR A 52 -3.92 1.65 10.89
CA TYR A 52 -3.18 0.66 10.12
C TYR A 52 -1.81 1.19 9.73
N LYS A 53 -0.87 0.28 9.49
CA LYS A 53 0.54 0.66 9.26
C LYS A 53 0.74 1.04 7.81
N ILE A 54 1.38 2.18 7.58
CA ILE A 54 1.84 2.60 6.25
C ILE A 54 3.35 2.41 6.19
N ILE A 55 3.83 1.86 5.08
CA ILE A 55 5.25 1.71 4.78
C ILE A 55 5.50 2.45 3.47
N SER A 56 6.09 3.63 3.59
CA SER A 56 6.49 4.44 2.44
C SER A 56 7.85 3.99 1.90
N TYR A 57 7.97 3.88 0.58
CA TYR A 57 9.22 3.50 -0.08
C TYR A 57 9.61 4.49 -1.19
N LEU A 58 10.90 4.58 -1.50
CA LEU A 58 11.41 5.50 -2.52
C LEU A 58 10.90 5.13 -3.92
N LEU A 59 10.54 6.12 -4.73
CA LEU A 59 9.94 5.95 -6.07
C LEU A 59 10.86 5.21 -7.08
N ILE A 60 12.16 5.13 -6.82
CA ILE A 60 13.08 4.27 -7.59
C ILE A 60 12.76 2.78 -7.36
N ILE A 61 12.32 2.45 -6.15
CA ILE A 61 11.90 1.10 -5.75
C ILE A 61 10.50 0.80 -6.30
N SER A 62 9.58 1.76 -6.50
CA SER A 62 8.26 1.46 -7.14
C SER A 62 8.44 0.93 -8.54
N VAL A 63 9.35 1.53 -9.32
CA VAL A 63 9.61 1.07 -10.69
C VAL A 63 10.13 -0.37 -10.65
N PHE A 64 11.07 -0.67 -9.76
CA PHE A 64 11.60 -2.03 -9.59
C PHE A 64 10.53 -3.03 -9.11
N ILE A 65 9.69 -2.64 -8.14
CA ILE A 65 8.57 -3.46 -7.65
C ILE A 65 7.55 -3.68 -8.77
N CYS A 66 7.21 -2.66 -9.56
CA CYS A 66 6.24 -2.78 -10.66
C CYS A 66 6.76 -3.76 -11.73
N PHE A 67 8.02 -3.61 -12.17
CA PHE A 67 8.68 -4.57 -13.05
C PHE A 67 8.76 -5.98 -12.43
N SER A 68 8.90 -6.07 -11.11
CA SER A 68 8.93 -7.35 -10.39
C SER A 68 7.54 -7.93 -10.14
N ILE A 69 6.47 -7.14 -10.12
CA ILE A 69 5.09 -7.64 -10.03
C ILE A 69 4.72 -8.32 -11.35
N ASP A 70 5.15 -7.76 -12.49
CA ASP A 70 4.98 -8.37 -13.81
C ASP A 70 5.76 -9.69 -13.98
N TYR A 71 6.90 -9.87 -13.29
CA TYR A 71 7.77 -11.05 -13.42
C TYR A 71 7.86 -11.96 -12.18
N GLY A 72 7.29 -11.58 -11.03
CA GLY A 72 7.72 -12.16 -9.75
C GLY A 72 6.93 -11.75 -8.51
N ILE A 73 5.64 -12.08 -8.47
CA ILE A 73 4.80 -12.09 -7.24
C ILE A 73 5.46 -12.89 -6.08
N ASN A 74 6.39 -13.80 -6.38
CA ASN A 74 6.99 -14.71 -5.40
C ASN A 74 7.99 -14.08 -4.41
N PHE A 75 8.62 -12.94 -4.72
CA PHE A 75 9.70 -12.42 -3.86
C PHE A 75 9.15 -11.71 -2.61
N LEU A 76 8.06 -10.97 -2.74
CA LEU A 76 7.47 -10.19 -1.63
C LEU A 76 6.55 -11.03 -0.72
N VAL A 77 5.81 -11.99 -1.27
CA VAL A 77 5.01 -12.97 -0.48
C VAL A 77 5.92 -13.75 0.48
N ARG A 78 7.14 -14.08 0.04
CA ARG A 78 8.09 -14.90 0.80
C ARG A 78 8.78 -14.14 1.94
N VAL A 79 8.90 -12.81 1.87
CA VAL A 79 9.55 -12.00 2.92
C VAL A 79 8.58 -11.64 4.04
N CYS A 80 7.28 -11.47 3.74
CA CYS A 80 6.31 -11.03 4.76
C CYS A 80 5.24 -12.06 5.15
N GLY A 81 5.05 -13.16 4.39
CA GLY A 81 4.03 -14.16 4.70
C GLY A 81 2.61 -13.57 4.71
N VAL A 82 2.30 -12.75 3.69
CA VAL A 82 1.05 -11.99 3.63
C VAL A 82 0.23 -12.36 2.40
N ASP A 83 -1.06 -12.58 2.60
CA ASP A 83 -2.05 -12.72 1.54
C ASP A 83 -2.20 -11.39 0.78
N ILE A 84 -1.79 -11.39 -0.49
CA ILE A 84 -1.86 -10.22 -1.37
C ILE A 84 -3.26 -10.11 -1.94
N LEU A 85 -3.96 -9.02 -1.63
CA LEU A 85 -5.22 -8.64 -2.26
C LEU A 85 -4.90 -7.60 -3.35
N HIS A 86 -4.93 -8.04 -4.61
CA HIS A 86 -4.86 -7.14 -5.76
C HIS A 86 -6.29 -6.89 -6.26
N PRO A 87 -6.87 -5.69 -6.09
CA PRO A 87 -8.15 -5.38 -6.70
C PRO A 87 -7.98 -5.41 -8.23
N LYS A 88 -8.82 -6.21 -8.90
CA LYS A 88 -8.92 -6.28 -10.37
C LYS A 88 -9.58 -5.03 -10.94
#